data_AF-A0A927P3X7-F1
#
_entry.id   AF-A0A927P3X7-F1
#
_cell.length_a   1.000
_cell.length_b   1.000
_cell.length_c   1.000
_cell.angle_alpha   90.00
_cell.angle_beta   90.00
_cell.angle_gamma   90.00
#
_symmetry.space_group_name_H-M   'P 1'
#
loop_
_entity.id
_entity.type
_entity.pdbx_description
1 polymer ?
#
loop_
_entity_poly.entity_id
_entity_poly.type
_entity_poly.pdbx_seq_one_letter_code
_entity_poly.pdbx_strand_id
1 'polypeptide(L)'
;MWKQEYPRPQLRRDRFLSLNGPWVVNNQTVEVPFPPQSALSGWQGDVPDELAYHRTFTLPEGFLNKGERLILHFGAVDQIAEVFLNGHPIMRHEGGYLPFSADITAAVLGGENALTVLVTDTLNQDYPYGKQCKKPHGMWYTPVSGIWQSVWLEPVPQTYIRSLRITPALDSITLNVDADAPDCQVDIPGVLVQTIPCGQDVKLRIPQPHLWTVDDPYLYDLVITAGNDRVESYFALRTVEILPHGNTPAICLNGTPVFLSGVLDQGYFPDGIFLPEDPAEFARDVQRMKALGFNLLRKHIKIEPETFYFACDRLGMLVMQDMVNNGPYTFFTDTALPTIGMKKRPDRFPWGKKRKEIFLRHSEDTIRHLYNHPCIVGYTIFNEGWGQFDSDQCYAVLKALDPTRFWDATSGWFIRHDSDLQSEHIYFRNTVLKSGGRPMLLSECGGFARPMENHLSDKKQYGYGTAATEEALTDHIEQMHREMILPSIPHGLCGYIYTQLSDVEGEINGLYTYDRSECKVDVERMRKMAQGAERAFARRAQRK
;
A
#
# COMPACT_ATOMS: atom_id res chain seq x y z
N MET A 1 -4.44 9.64 -18.84
CA MET A 1 -5.30 8.51 -18.37
C MET A 1 -5.84 8.78 -16.97
N TRP A 2 -5.01 9.20 -16.01
CA TRP A 2 -5.37 9.70 -14.66
C TRP A 2 -6.42 10.84 -14.55
N LYS A 3 -6.93 11.40 -15.66
CA LYS A 3 -7.91 12.52 -15.66
C LYS A 3 -9.37 12.05 -15.58
N GLN A 4 -9.63 10.79 -15.91
CA GLN A 4 -10.99 10.25 -16.06
C GLN A 4 -11.39 9.29 -14.93
N GLU A 5 -10.42 8.84 -14.14
CA GLU A 5 -10.66 7.90 -13.06
C GLU A 5 -11.05 8.65 -11.77
N TYR A 6 -12.13 8.21 -11.14
CA TYR A 6 -12.54 8.73 -9.85
C TYR A 6 -11.58 8.21 -8.76
N PRO A 7 -10.85 9.07 -8.02
CA PRO A 7 -9.71 8.61 -7.20
C PRO A 7 -10.06 7.82 -5.93
N ARG A 8 -11.34 7.73 -5.52
CA ARG A 8 -11.76 7.07 -4.26
C ARG A 8 -12.82 5.97 -4.49
N PRO A 9 -12.42 4.76 -4.90
CA PRO A 9 -13.33 3.64 -5.11
C PRO A 9 -14.21 3.29 -3.90
N GLN A 10 -13.75 3.58 -2.67
CA GLN A 10 -14.50 3.28 -1.45
C GLN A 10 -15.57 4.32 -1.07
N LEU A 11 -15.60 5.48 -1.72
CA LEU A 11 -16.56 6.54 -1.46
C LEU A 11 -16.85 7.34 -2.74
N ARG A 12 -17.41 6.66 -3.74
CA ARG A 12 -17.63 7.22 -5.07
C ARG A 12 -18.88 8.09 -5.15
N ARG A 13 -18.72 9.26 -5.76
CA ARG A 13 -19.82 10.11 -6.25
C ARG A 13 -19.76 10.26 -7.76
N ASP A 14 -20.90 10.58 -8.37
CA ASP A 14 -20.99 10.73 -9.83
C ASP A 14 -20.36 12.05 -10.32
N ARG A 15 -20.34 13.08 -9.48
CA ARG A 15 -19.88 14.42 -9.83
C ARG A 15 -18.50 14.67 -9.23
N PHE A 16 -17.52 14.85 -10.09
CA PHE A 16 -16.20 15.36 -9.73
C PHE A 16 -15.58 16.11 -10.91
N LEU A 17 -14.58 16.95 -10.62
CA LEU A 17 -13.76 17.61 -11.63
C LEU A 17 -12.30 17.37 -11.33
N SER A 18 -11.63 16.59 -12.18
CA SER A 18 -10.19 16.38 -12.08
C SER A 18 -9.42 17.69 -12.32
N LEU A 19 -8.50 18.01 -11.42
CA LEU A 19 -7.48 19.05 -11.56
C LEU A 19 -6.11 18.46 -11.95
N ASN A 20 -6.05 17.19 -12.35
CA ASN A 20 -4.87 16.62 -13.01
C ASN A 20 -4.63 17.31 -14.37
N GLY A 21 -3.40 17.27 -14.86
CA GLY A 21 -2.97 17.96 -16.08
C GLY A 21 -1.83 18.94 -15.85
N PRO A 22 -1.65 19.91 -16.75
CA PRO A 22 -0.56 20.86 -16.63
C PRO A 22 -0.79 21.83 -15.48
N TRP A 23 0.25 22.06 -14.70
CA TRP A 23 0.37 23.10 -13.67
C TRP A 23 1.64 23.90 -13.94
N VAL A 24 1.64 25.19 -13.60
CA VAL A 24 2.86 25.99 -13.61
C VAL A 24 3.56 25.80 -12.26
N VAL A 25 4.79 25.29 -12.27
CA VAL A 25 5.60 25.02 -11.07
C VAL A 25 6.94 25.72 -11.23
N ASN A 26 7.24 26.70 -10.38
CA ASN A 26 8.49 27.48 -10.46
C ASN A 26 8.86 27.94 -11.90
N ASN A 27 7.87 28.44 -12.64
CA ASN A 27 7.95 28.87 -14.06
C ASN A 27 8.11 27.75 -15.12
N GLN A 28 7.99 26.48 -14.74
CA GLN A 28 7.94 25.34 -15.66
C GLN A 28 6.53 24.76 -15.73
N THR A 29 6.21 23.99 -16.77
CA THR A 29 4.96 23.22 -16.82
C THR A 29 5.21 21.80 -16.31
N VAL A 30 4.40 21.36 -15.35
CA VAL A 30 4.45 20.01 -14.76
C VAL A 30 3.11 19.31 -14.96
N GLU A 31 3.11 18.09 -15.47
CA GLU A 31 1.91 17.25 -15.61
C GLU A 31 1.59 16.53 -14.29
N VAL A 32 0.65 17.06 -13.53
CA VAL A 32 0.10 16.43 -12.32
C VAL A 32 -0.80 15.25 -12.71
N PRO A 33 -0.72 14.09 -12.05
CA PRO A 33 -0.11 13.86 -10.73
C PRO A 33 1.29 13.28 -10.75
N PHE A 34 2.07 13.45 -11.82
CA PHE A 34 3.42 12.92 -11.83
C PHE A 34 4.36 13.84 -11.05
N PRO A 35 5.20 13.30 -10.16
CA PRO A 35 6.12 14.11 -9.37
C PRO A 35 7.19 14.75 -10.27
N PRO A 36 7.71 15.96 -9.97
CA PRO A 36 8.67 16.66 -10.84
C PRO A 36 9.95 15.86 -11.16
N GLN A 37 10.34 14.89 -10.32
CA GLN A 37 11.50 14.04 -10.59
C GLN A 37 11.24 13.04 -11.73
N SER A 38 9.98 12.76 -12.05
CA SER A 38 9.60 11.78 -13.05
C SER A 38 9.64 12.35 -14.47
N ALA A 39 9.98 11.51 -15.46
CA ALA A 39 10.00 11.91 -16.86
C ALA A 39 8.61 12.33 -17.36
N LEU A 40 7.55 11.64 -16.90
CA LEU A 40 6.16 11.93 -17.26
C LEU A 40 5.67 13.31 -16.78
N SER A 41 6.34 13.90 -15.78
CA SER A 41 6.00 15.23 -15.29
C SER A 41 6.39 16.34 -16.26
N GLY A 42 7.42 16.13 -17.09
CA GLY A 42 7.95 17.12 -18.01
C GLY A 42 8.90 18.16 -17.39
N TRP A 43 9.15 18.13 -16.07
CA TRP A 43 10.11 19.03 -15.41
C TRP A 43 11.53 18.86 -15.97
N GLN A 44 12.28 19.96 -16.09
CA GLN A 44 13.65 19.96 -16.56
C GLN A 44 14.62 20.44 -15.47
N GLY A 45 15.73 19.72 -15.32
CA GLY A 45 16.81 20.03 -14.37
C GLY A 45 16.54 19.53 -12.95
N ASP A 46 17.37 19.99 -12.00
CA ASP A 46 17.26 19.59 -10.60
C ASP A 46 15.97 20.14 -9.97
N VAL A 47 15.27 19.29 -9.21
CA VAL A 47 14.07 19.67 -8.47
C VAL A 47 14.49 20.33 -7.14
N PRO A 48 14.10 21.58 -6.87
CA PRO A 48 14.41 22.25 -5.61
C PRO A 48 13.56 21.70 -4.45
N ASP A 49 14.00 21.99 -3.23
CA ASP A 49 13.27 21.62 -2.00
C ASP A 49 11.96 22.41 -1.82
N GLU A 50 11.80 23.54 -2.53
CA GLU A 50 10.61 24.40 -2.50
C GLU A 50 9.96 24.49 -3.89
N LEU A 51 8.68 24.14 -3.98
CA LEU A 51 7.90 24.12 -5.22
C LEU A 51 6.63 24.96 -5.05
N ALA A 52 6.43 25.95 -5.91
CA ALA A 52 5.20 26.73 -5.97
C ALA A 52 4.37 26.28 -7.19
N TYR A 53 3.33 25.49 -6.93
CA TYR A 53 2.37 25.03 -7.93
C TYR A 53 1.29 26.07 -8.13
N HIS A 54 0.96 26.38 -9.38
CA HIS A 54 -0.09 27.29 -9.77
C HIS A 54 -0.96 26.68 -10.88
N ARG A 55 -2.28 26.75 -10.69
CA ARG A 55 -3.25 26.37 -11.71
C ARG A 55 -4.49 27.23 -11.63
N THR A 56 -5.04 27.59 -12.78
CA THR A 56 -6.38 28.17 -12.85
C THR A 56 -7.42 27.11 -13.21
N PHE A 57 -8.64 27.30 -12.76
CA PHE A 57 -9.78 26.48 -13.16
C PHE A 57 -11.07 27.30 -13.16
N THR A 58 -12.03 26.87 -13.96
CA THR A 58 -13.40 27.39 -13.97
C THR A 58 -14.34 26.22 -13.75
N LEU A 59 -15.35 26.41 -12.90
CA LEU A 59 -16.36 25.38 -12.68
C LEU A 59 -17.26 25.28 -13.93
N PRO A 60 -17.52 24.07 -14.46
CA PRO A 60 -18.51 23.89 -15.52
C PRO A 60 -19.88 24.43 -15.11
N GLU A 61 -20.68 24.87 -16.09
CA GLU A 61 -22.04 25.32 -15.81
C GLU A 61 -22.86 24.22 -15.12
N GLY A 62 -23.57 24.57 -14.04
CA GLY A 62 -24.32 23.61 -13.23
C GLY A 62 -23.47 22.63 -12.41
N PHE A 63 -22.14 22.79 -12.37
CA PHE A 63 -21.27 21.91 -11.59
C PHE A 63 -21.41 22.09 -10.08
N LEU A 64 -21.73 23.30 -9.61
CA LEU A 64 -21.98 23.60 -8.20
C LEU A 64 -23.36 24.28 -8.07
N ASN A 65 -24.32 23.57 -7.50
CA ASN A 65 -25.68 24.08 -7.31
C ASN A 65 -25.78 24.96 -6.07
N LYS A 66 -26.81 25.82 -6.05
CA LYS A 66 -27.09 26.67 -4.89
C LYS A 66 -27.32 25.82 -3.63
N GLY A 67 -26.53 26.08 -2.59
CA GLY A 67 -26.61 25.35 -1.32
C GLY A 67 -25.73 24.10 -1.27
N GLU A 68 -25.00 23.74 -2.32
CA GLU A 68 -23.94 22.73 -2.22
C GLU A 68 -22.65 23.34 -1.65
N ARG A 69 -21.75 22.47 -1.20
CA ARG A 69 -20.38 22.74 -0.83
C ARG A 69 -19.44 22.20 -1.90
N LEU A 70 -18.27 22.81 -2.04
CA LEU A 70 -17.22 22.37 -2.94
C LEU A 70 -16.01 21.94 -2.12
N ILE A 71 -15.65 20.67 -2.22
CA ILE A 71 -14.50 20.09 -1.52
C ILE A 71 -13.34 19.95 -2.51
N LEU A 72 -12.18 20.48 -2.13
CA LEU A 72 -10.92 20.29 -2.82
C LEU A 72 -10.17 19.12 -2.18
N HIS A 73 -9.73 18.17 -3.00
CA HIS A 73 -9.03 16.97 -2.56
C HIS A 73 -7.63 16.87 -3.17
N PHE A 74 -6.70 16.37 -2.36
CA PHE A 74 -5.37 15.93 -2.77
C PHE A 74 -5.19 14.47 -2.35
N GLY A 75 -4.76 13.61 -3.28
CA GLY A 75 -4.44 12.22 -2.97
C GLY A 75 -3.19 12.08 -2.10
N ALA A 76 -2.14 12.86 -2.42
CA ALA A 76 -0.89 12.94 -1.66
C ALA A 76 -0.03 14.09 -2.21
N VAL A 77 0.68 14.78 -1.31
CA VAL A 77 1.66 15.82 -1.65
C VAL A 77 2.88 15.64 -0.76
N ASP A 78 4.05 15.30 -1.32
CA ASP A 78 5.27 15.13 -0.54
C ASP A 78 6.03 16.47 -0.43
N GLN A 79 6.16 17.13 0.72
CA GLN A 79 5.82 16.65 2.06
C GLN A 79 4.97 17.59 2.89
N ILE A 80 5.27 18.89 2.85
CA ILE A 80 4.52 19.92 3.56
C ILE A 80 3.83 20.77 2.51
N ALA A 81 2.51 20.83 2.53
CA ALA A 81 1.72 21.58 1.56
C ALA A 81 0.97 22.73 2.23
N GLU A 82 1.07 23.93 1.67
CA GLU A 82 0.26 25.10 2.03
C GLU A 82 -0.60 25.49 0.83
N VAL A 83 -1.93 25.43 1.02
CA VAL A 83 -2.90 25.58 -0.07
C VAL A 83 -3.57 26.95 0.03
N PHE A 84 -3.61 27.66 -1.09
CA PHE A 84 -4.26 28.96 -1.23
C PHE A 84 -5.22 28.94 -2.43
N LEU A 85 -6.38 29.57 -2.26
CA LEU A 85 -7.35 29.76 -3.35
C LEU A 85 -7.64 31.26 -3.49
N ASN A 86 -7.47 31.79 -4.69
CA ASN A 86 -7.66 33.22 -4.99
C ASN A 86 -6.88 34.15 -4.05
N GLY A 87 -5.69 33.71 -3.63
CA GLY A 87 -4.83 34.42 -2.67
C GLY A 87 -5.20 34.24 -1.19
N HIS A 88 -6.30 33.56 -0.88
CA HIS A 88 -6.71 33.27 0.50
C HIS A 88 -6.10 31.96 0.98
N PRO A 89 -5.50 31.91 2.19
CA PRO A 89 -5.02 30.66 2.78
C PRO A 89 -6.21 29.74 3.10
N ILE A 90 -6.11 28.48 2.67
CA ILE A 90 -7.15 27.46 2.88
C ILE A 90 -6.73 26.49 3.97
N MET A 91 -5.56 25.86 3.82
CA MET A 91 -5.08 24.87 4.78
C MET A 91 -3.57 24.63 4.67
N ARG A 92 -3.02 23.95 5.68
CA ARG A 92 -1.67 23.39 5.66
C ARG A 92 -1.72 21.90 6.02
N HIS A 93 -0.98 21.07 5.28
CA HIS A 93 -0.87 19.62 5.49
C HIS A 93 0.60 19.21 5.71
N GLU A 94 0.82 18.19 6.53
CA GLU A 94 2.14 17.57 6.76
C GLU A 94 2.05 16.05 6.62
N GLY A 95 2.73 15.50 5.63
CA GLY A 95 2.78 14.06 5.35
C GLY A 95 2.76 13.81 3.85
N GLY A 96 3.59 12.87 3.39
CA GLY A 96 3.82 12.68 1.95
C GLY A 96 2.95 11.64 1.26
N TYR A 97 2.21 10.79 1.99
CA TYR A 97 1.63 9.57 1.42
C TYR A 97 0.12 9.43 1.59
N LEU A 98 -0.54 10.35 2.28
CA LEU A 98 -1.93 10.22 2.67
C LEU A 98 -2.78 11.38 2.14
N PRO A 99 -4.07 11.13 1.86
CA PRO A 99 -4.95 12.14 1.30
C PRO A 99 -5.37 13.18 2.32
N PHE A 100 -5.70 14.37 1.82
CA PHE A 100 -6.31 15.44 2.60
C PHE A 100 -7.25 16.27 1.75
N SER A 101 -8.16 17.02 2.40
CA SER A 101 -9.16 17.82 1.70
C SER A 101 -9.60 19.04 2.49
N ALA A 102 -10.13 20.04 1.80
CA ALA A 102 -10.71 21.24 2.40
C ALA A 102 -12.02 21.65 1.72
N ASP A 103 -12.96 22.17 2.50
CA ASP A 103 -14.12 22.89 1.99
C ASP A 103 -13.67 24.27 1.51
N ILE A 104 -13.82 24.52 0.20
CA ILE A 104 -13.43 25.78 -0.46
C ILE A 104 -14.63 26.62 -0.89
N THR A 105 -15.84 26.27 -0.45
CA THR A 105 -17.10 26.89 -0.88
C THR A 105 -17.11 28.41 -0.70
N ALA A 106 -16.55 28.90 0.41
CA ALA A 106 -16.54 30.32 0.72
C ALA A 106 -15.49 31.13 -0.08
N ALA A 107 -14.50 30.46 -0.66
CA ALA A 107 -13.38 31.10 -1.34
C ALA A 107 -13.46 30.98 -2.88
N VAL A 108 -14.34 30.11 -3.40
CA VAL A 108 -14.52 29.91 -4.84
C VAL A 108 -15.32 31.06 -5.48
N LEU A 109 -14.87 31.50 -6.64
CA LEU A 109 -15.51 32.52 -7.47
C LEU A 109 -16.35 31.84 -8.56
N GLY A 110 -17.38 32.54 -9.06
CA GLY A 110 -18.20 32.05 -10.17
C GLY A 110 -17.50 32.04 -11.53
N GLY A 111 -16.33 32.67 -11.64
CA GLY A 111 -15.50 32.71 -12.85
C GLY A 111 -14.24 31.85 -12.72
N GLU A 112 -13.14 32.36 -13.27
CA GLU A 112 -11.82 31.73 -13.10
C GLU A 112 -11.35 31.83 -11.65
N ASN A 113 -10.80 30.73 -11.15
CA ASN A 113 -10.23 30.59 -9.82
C ASN A 113 -8.74 30.25 -9.94
N ALA A 114 -7.91 30.84 -9.08
CA ALA A 114 -6.48 30.59 -9.01
C ALA A 114 -6.13 29.74 -7.78
N LEU A 115 -5.66 28.52 -8.00
CA LEU A 115 -5.18 27.60 -6.97
C LEU A 115 -3.65 27.65 -6.92
N THR A 116 -3.13 27.92 -5.73
CA THR A 116 -1.69 27.88 -5.44
C THR A 116 -1.42 26.86 -4.35
N VAL A 117 -0.41 26.01 -4.55
CA VAL A 117 0.07 25.07 -3.54
C VAL A 117 1.57 25.26 -3.38
N LEU A 118 1.99 25.75 -2.23
CA LEU A 118 3.40 25.82 -1.87
C LEU A 118 3.78 24.50 -1.21
N VAL A 119 4.82 23.86 -1.72
CA VAL A 119 5.30 22.58 -1.22
C VAL A 119 6.75 22.71 -0.78
N THR A 120 7.04 22.18 0.41
CA THR A 120 8.41 22.04 0.90
C THR A 120 8.69 20.58 1.18
N ASP A 121 9.77 20.07 0.58
CA ASP A 121 10.34 18.76 0.88
C ASP A 121 11.87 18.85 0.91
N THR A 122 12.43 18.53 2.07
CA THR A 122 13.89 18.52 2.30
C THR A 122 14.44 17.11 2.46
N LEU A 123 13.58 16.09 2.31
CA LEU A 123 13.81 14.71 2.66
C LEU A 123 14.21 14.54 4.14
N ASN A 124 13.52 15.29 5.02
CA ASN A 124 13.80 15.29 6.45
C ASN A 124 13.34 13.95 7.08
N GLN A 125 14.27 13.27 7.75
CA GLN A 125 14.05 11.97 8.36
C GLN A 125 13.08 11.99 9.56
N ASP A 126 12.61 13.15 10.02
CA ASP A 126 11.49 13.23 10.95
C ASP A 126 10.17 12.75 10.32
N TYR A 127 10.04 12.87 9.00
CA TYR A 127 8.86 12.43 8.26
C TYR A 127 9.10 11.09 7.56
N PRO A 128 8.02 10.32 7.29
CA PRO A 128 8.09 9.11 6.47
C PRO A 128 8.63 9.43 5.08
N TYR A 129 9.66 8.70 4.66
CA TYR A 129 10.29 8.91 3.37
C TYR A 129 10.52 7.61 2.60
N GLY A 130 10.34 6.44 3.22
CA GLY A 130 10.56 5.16 2.55
C GLY A 130 11.97 5.09 1.93
N LYS A 131 12.12 4.39 0.80
CA LYS A 131 13.42 4.19 0.11
C LYS A 131 13.92 5.37 -0.72
N GLN A 132 13.43 6.58 -0.47
CA GLN A 132 13.82 7.77 -1.22
C GLN A 132 15.20 8.30 -0.80
N CYS A 133 16.06 8.65 -1.78
CA CYS A 133 17.37 9.25 -1.53
C CYS A 133 17.81 10.21 -2.65
N LYS A 134 18.25 11.43 -2.30
CA LYS A 134 18.78 12.43 -3.26
C LYS A 134 19.94 11.92 -4.13
N LYS A 135 20.65 10.88 -3.69
CA LYS A 135 21.70 10.20 -4.46
C LYS A 135 21.41 8.69 -4.48
N PRO A 136 20.56 8.23 -5.41
CA PRO A 136 20.14 6.83 -5.47
C PRO A 136 21.32 5.87 -5.61
N HIS A 137 21.29 4.77 -4.87
CA HIS A 137 22.34 3.74 -4.87
C HIS A 137 21.84 2.46 -4.20
N GLY A 138 22.20 1.30 -4.74
CA GLY A 138 21.79 0.01 -4.17
C GLY A 138 20.27 -0.09 -4.04
N MET A 139 19.78 -0.25 -2.81
CA MET A 139 18.34 -0.34 -2.47
C MET A 139 17.65 1.03 -2.26
N TRP A 140 18.35 2.15 -2.48
CA TRP A 140 17.82 3.51 -2.33
C TRP A 140 17.55 4.13 -3.69
N TYR A 141 16.33 4.65 -3.89
CA TYR A 141 15.81 5.05 -5.19
C TYR A 141 15.59 6.56 -5.30
N THR A 142 15.22 7.01 -6.51
CA THR A 142 14.92 8.42 -6.79
C THR A 142 13.83 8.96 -5.86
N PRO A 143 14.01 10.14 -5.26
CA PRO A 143 13.00 10.75 -4.40
C PRO A 143 11.86 11.34 -5.24
N VAL A 144 10.75 11.59 -4.58
CA VAL A 144 9.52 12.20 -5.08
C VAL A 144 9.20 13.38 -4.17
N SER A 145 8.90 14.52 -4.76
CA SER A 145 8.36 15.68 -4.04
C SER A 145 7.16 16.26 -4.79
N GLY A 146 6.45 17.18 -4.16
CA GLY A 146 5.31 17.83 -4.76
C GLY A 146 4.07 16.94 -4.83
N ILE A 147 3.17 17.31 -5.74
CA ILE A 147 1.89 16.63 -5.92
C ILE A 147 2.14 15.36 -6.73
N TRP A 148 2.06 14.20 -6.10
CA TRP A 148 2.32 12.91 -6.76
C TRP A 148 1.11 11.96 -6.82
N GLN A 149 -0.05 12.39 -6.32
CA GLN A 149 -1.34 11.73 -6.59
C GLN A 149 -2.39 12.77 -7.03
N SER A 150 -3.54 12.28 -7.49
CA SER A 150 -4.58 13.10 -8.11
C SER A 150 -5.03 14.29 -7.27
N VAL A 151 -5.37 15.39 -7.95
CA VAL A 151 -6.07 16.55 -7.37
C VAL A 151 -7.43 16.67 -8.03
N TRP A 152 -8.49 16.88 -7.26
CA TRP A 152 -9.83 17.00 -7.83
C TRP A 152 -10.77 17.82 -6.94
N LEU A 153 -11.86 18.27 -7.54
CA LEU A 153 -12.96 18.95 -6.88
C LEU A 153 -14.18 18.04 -6.83
N GLU A 154 -14.90 18.08 -5.71
CA GLU A 154 -16.13 17.33 -5.52
C GLU A 154 -17.21 18.22 -4.92
N PRO A 155 -18.33 18.44 -5.64
CA PRO A 155 -19.48 19.11 -5.07
C PRO A 155 -20.29 18.13 -4.21
N VAL A 156 -20.65 18.56 -3.00
CA VAL A 156 -21.44 17.79 -2.05
C VAL A 156 -22.61 18.62 -1.52
N PRO A 157 -23.74 18.04 -1.10
CA PRO A 157 -24.80 18.80 -0.43
C PRO A 157 -24.34 19.36 0.93
N GLN A 158 -25.12 20.26 1.55
CA GLN A 158 -24.81 20.75 2.91
C GLN A 158 -24.66 19.62 3.93
N THR A 159 -25.51 18.60 3.80
CA THR A 159 -25.45 17.36 4.55
C THR A 159 -24.85 16.31 3.64
N TYR A 160 -23.67 15.80 3.99
CA TYR A 160 -22.97 14.82 3.16
C TYR A 160 -22.25 13.76 4.00
N ILE A 161 -21.92 12.66 3.35
CA ILE A 161 -21.22 11.50 3.91
C ILE A 161 -19.72 11.77 3.84
N ARG A 162 -19.05 11.80 4.98
CA ARG A 162 -17.61 12.05 5.08
C ARG A 162 -16.79 10.79 4.92
N SER A 163 -17.18 9.72 5.63
CA SER A 163 -16.43 8.47 5.65
C SER A 163 -17.29 7.27 6.02
N LEU A 164 -16.79 6.08 5.67
CA LEU A 164 -17.38 4.79 5.98
C LEU A 164 -16.34 3.95 6.72
N ARG A 165 -16.79 3.20 7.73
CA ARG A 165 -16.00 2.10 8.31
C ARG A 165 -16.79 0.81 8.17
N ILE A 166 -16.22 -0.15 7.46
CA ILE A 166 -16.86 -1.43 7.16
C ILE A 166 -15.99 -2.54 7.75
N THR A 167 -16.47 -3.18 8.82
CA THR A 167 -15.77 -4.31 9.47
C THR A 167 -16.47 -5.61 9.07
N PRO A 168 -15.86 -6.45 8.23
CA PRO A 168 -16.49 -7.67 7.76
C PRO A 168 -16.42 -8.82 8.76
N ALA A 169 -17.42 -9.69 8.70
CA ALA A 169 -17.45 -11.01 9.30
C ALA A 169 -17.90 -12.04 8.22
N LEU A 170 -18.11 -13.30 8.59
CA LEU A 170 -18.48 -14.34 7.63
C LEU A 170 -19.92 -14.25 7.12
N ASP A 171 -20.85 -13.69 7.90
CA ASP A 171 -22.27 -13.61 7.54
C ASP A 171 -22.87 -12.21 7.74
N SER A 172 -22.02 -11.20 7.96
CA SER A 172 -22.44 -9.85 8.29
C SER A 172 -21.31 -8.84 8.10
N ILE A 173 -21.67 -7.56 8.06
CA ILE A 173 -20.74 -6.45 8.25
C ILE A 173 -21.19 -5.61 9.45
N THR A 174 -20.24 -5.00 10.14
CA THR A 174 -20.51 -3.84 11.01
C THR A 174 -20.18 -2.59 10.22
N LEU A 175 -21.20 -1.77 9.95
CA LEU A 175 -21.10 -0.53 9.20
C LEU A 175 -21.23 0.67 10.14
N ASN A 176 -20.31 1.62 10.03
CA ASN A 176 -20.42 2.95 10.60
C ASN A 176 -20.36 3.99 9.47
N VAL A 177 -21.32 4.91 9.45
CA VAL A 177 -21.42 5.98 8.47
C VAL A 177 -21.24 7.31 9.18
N ASP A 178 -20.15 8.03 8.89
CA ASP A 178 -19.99 9.41 9.34
C ASP A 178 -20.60 10.34 8.29
N ALA A 179 -21.71 10.99 8.66
CA ALA A 179 -22.42 11.94 7.83
C ALA A 179 -23.04 13.07 8.66
N ASP A 180 -23.32 14.20 8.01
CA ASP A 180 -24.06 15.33 8.59
C ASP A 180 -25.58 15.10 8.66
N ALA A 181 -25.99 13.86 8.96
CA ALA A 181 -27.38 13.41 9.02
C ALA A 181 -27.60 12.54 10.26
N PRO A 182 -28.81 12.50 10.85
CA PRO A 182 -29.10 11.61 11.96
C PRO A 182 -29.13 10.13 11.54
N ASP A 183 -29.56 9.87 10.31
CA ASP A 183 -29.69 8.54 9.73
C ASP A 183 -29.32 8.56 8.23
N CYS A 184 -29.15 7.37 7.68
CA CYS A 184 -28.93 7.13 6.27
C CYS A 184 -29.65 5.85 5.82
N GLN A 185 -29.99 5.79 4.54
CA GLN A 185 -30.46 4.57 3.89
C GLN A 185 -29.26 3.82 3.32
N VAL A 186 -29.16 2.55 3.69
CA VAL A 186 -28.17 1.61 3.18
C VAL A 186 -28.87 0.62 2.26
N ASP A 187 -28.36 0.48 1.06
CA ASP A 187 -28.81 -0.46 0.04
C ASP A 187 -27.63 -1.38 -0.35
N ILE A 188 -27.85 -2.68 -0.18
CA ILE A 188 -26.98 -3.74 -0.68
C ILE A 188 -27.80 -4.47 -1.74
N PRO A 189 -27.58 -4.20 -3.04
CA PRO A 189 -28.45 -4.65 -4.11
C PRO A 189 -28.73 -6.16 -4.08
N GLY A 190 -30.02 -6.53 -4.12
CA GLY A 190 -30.46 -7.92 -4.05
C GLY A 190 -30.36 -8.59 -2.68
N VAL A 191 -29.83 -7.90 -1.66
CA VAL A 191 -29.64 -8.42 -0.30
C VAL A 191 -30.56 -7.71 0.70
N LEU A 192 -30.41 -6.40 0.86
CA LEU A 192 -31.20 -5.62 1.82
C LEU A 192 -31.28 -4.14 1.48
N VAL A 193 -32.32 -3.49 2.00
CA VAL A 193 -32.43 -2.03 2.08
C VAL A 193 -32.88 -1.67 3.49
N GLN A 194 -32.11 -0.85 4.21
CA GLN A 194 -32.37 -0.54 5.61
C GLN A 194 -31.93 0.89 5.97
N THR A 195 -32.72 1.58 6.79
CA THR A 195 -32.31 2.84 7.43
C THR A 195 -31.53 2.55 8.70
N ILE A 196 -30.39 3.20 8.87
CA ILE A 196 -29.52 3.06 10.05
C ILE A 196 -29.13 4.44 10.61
N PRO A 197 -28.88 4.56 11.93
CA PRO A 197 -28.31 5.78 12.50
C PRO A 197 -26.88 6.02 12.00
N CYS A 198 -26.56 7.28 11.70
CA CYS A 198 -25.19 7.70 11.40
C CYS A 198 -24.36 7.81 12.69
N GLY A 199 -23.05 7.66 12.57
CA GLY A 199 -22.09 7.75 13.68
C GLY A 199 -22.09 6.57 14.65
N GLN A 200 -22.86 5.52 14.38
CA GLN A 200 -22.98 4.33 15.22
C GLN A 200 -22.59 3.07 14.46
N ASP A 201 -22.07 2.08 15.19
CA ASP A 201 -21.78 0.76 14.63
C ASP A 201 -23.07 -0.04 14.52
N VAL A 202 -23.46 -0.38 13.28
CA VAL A 202 -24.68 -1.14 12.99
C VAL A 202 -24.31 -2.43 12.27
N LYS A 203 -24.73 -3.55 12.86
CA LYS A 203 -24.51 -4.88 12.28
C LYS A 203 -25.58 -5.19 11.23
N LEU A 204 -25.16 -5.37 9.98
CA LEU A 204 -26.00 -5.75 8.84
C LEU A 204 -25.74 -7.21 8.48
N ARG A 205 -26.78 -8.05 8.53
CA ARG A 205 -26.67 -9.48 8.23
C ARG A 205 -26.82 -9.73 6.73
N ILE A 206 -25.96 -10.58 6.19
CA ILE A 206 -25.98 -11.01 4.79
C ILE A 206 -26.44 -12.48 4.73
N PRO A 207 -27.70 -12.76 4.36
CA PRO A 207 -28.15 -14.13 4.16
C PRO A 207 -27.41 -14.78 2.99
N GLN A 208 -27.08 -16.07 3.10
CA GLN A 208 -26.37 -16.84 2.07
C GLN A 208 -25.06 -16.15 1.62
N PRO A 209 -24.10 -15.97 2.55
CA PRO A 209 -22.89 -15.20 2.26
C PRO A 209 -22.03 -15.86 1.19
N HIS A 210 -21.72 -15.10 0.15
CA HIS A 210 -20.59 -15.33 -0.75
C HIS A 210 -19.34 -14.69 -0.15
N LEU A 211 -18.35 -15.51 0.23
CA LEU A 211 -17.13 -15.05 0.88
C LEU A 211 -16.08 -14.64 -0.15
N TRP A 212 -15.28 -13.63 0.19
CA TRP A 212 -14.14 -13.23 -0.62
C TRP A 212 -12.95 -14.16 -0.34
N THR A 213 -12.33 -14.64 -1.41
CA THR A 213 -11.08 -15.42 -1.38
C THR A 213 -10.14 -14.98 -2.51
N VAL A 214 -8.92 -15.51 -2.51
CA VAL A 214 -7.96 -15.29 -3.61
C VAL A 214 -8.49 -15.82 -4.95
N ASP A 215 -9.20 -16.95 -4.94
CA ASP A 215 -9.69 -17.60 -6.17
C ASP A 215 -11.10 -17.13 -6.56
N ASP A 216 -11.87 -16.65 -5.59
CA ASP A 216 -13.23 -16.16 -5.75
C ASP A 216 -13.40 -14.81 -5.02
N PRO A 217 -12.90 -13.71 -5.60
CA PRO A 217 -12.83 -12.40 -4.95
C PRO A 217 -14.16 -11.63 -5.04
N TYR A 218 -15.21 -12.19 -4.45
CA TYR A 218 -16.55 -11.60 -4.51
C TYR A 218 -16.65 -10.28 -3.73
N LEU A 219 -17.10 -9.22 -4.39
CA LEU A 219 -17.38 -7.90 -3.80
C LEU A 219 -18.88 -7.61 -3.88
N TYR A 220 -19.45 -7.15 -2.77
CA TYR A 220 -20.81 -6.65 -2.72
C TYR A 220 -20.80 -5.15 -3.02
N ASP A 221 -21.70 -4.72 -3.89
CA ASP A 221 -22.01 -3.31 -4.05
C ASP A 221 -22.71 -2.77 -2.80
N LEU A 222 -22.39 -1.52 -2.43
CA LEU A 222 -22.97 -0.83 -1.30
C LEU A 222 -23.32 0.60 -1.72
N VAL A 223 -24.59 0.97 -1.58
CA VAL A 223 -25.07 2.33 -1.85
C VAL A 223 -25.57 2.93 -0.55
N ILE A 224 -25.09 4.13 -0.22
CA ILE A 224 -25.50 4.83 1.00
C ILE A 224 -26.05 6.20 0.61
N THR A 225 -27.24 6.50 1.09
CA THR A 225 -27.91 7.79 0.87
C THR A 225 -28.19 8.46 2.20
N ALA A 226 -27.65 9.66 2.41
CA ALA A 226 -27.86 10.47 3.61
C ALA A 226 -28.32 11.88 3.21
N GLY A 227 -29.58 12.21 3.50
CA GLY A 227 -30.20 13.43 2.98
C GLY A 227 -30.22 13.43 1.45
N ASN A 228 -29.53 14.40 0.84
CA ASN A 228 -29.41 14.52 -0.63
C ASN A 228 -28.10 13.96 -1.17
N ASP A 229 -27.22 13.43 -0.31
CA ASP A 229 -25.94 12.87 -0.72
C ASP A 229 -26.08 11.37 -0.94
N ARG A 230 -25.46 10.87 -2.02
CA ARG A 230 -25.44 9.46 -2.39
C ARG A 230 -24.02 9.06 -2.74
N VAL A 231 -23.52 8.02 -2.09
CA VAL A 231 -22.22 7.43 -2.37
C VAL A 231 -22.35 5.96 -2.76
N GLU A 232 -21.50 5.53 -3.68
CA GLU A 232 -21.27 4.13 -4.02
C GLU A 232 -19.97 3.66 -3.37
N SER A 233 -19.99 2.45 -2.86
CA SER A 233 -18.88 1.79 -2.19
C SER A 233 -18.98 0.28 -2.46
N TYR A 234 -18.06 -0.49 -1.89
CA TYR A 234 -18.11 -1.94 -1.92
C TYR A 234 -17.56 -2.53 -0.64
N PHE A 235 -17.88 -3.78 -0.38
CA PHE A 235 -17.27 -4.54 0.70
C PHE A 235 -17.15 -6.01 0.33
N ALA A 236 -16.45 -6.77 1.17
CA ALA A 236 -16.35 -8.21 1.01
C ALA A 236 -16.47 -8.92 2.35
N LEU A 237 -17.07 -10.10 2.36
CA LEU A 237 -17.18 -10.92 3.56
C LEU A 237 -15.95 -11.80 3.67
N ARG A 238 -15.07 -11.49 4.64
CA ARG A 238 -13.90 -12.31 4.94
C ARG A 238 -13.37 -12.08 6.35
N THR A 239 -12.75 -13.11 6.94
CA THR A 239 -11.99 -13.00 8.19
C THR A 239 -10.53 -13.35 7.98
N VAL A 240 -9.64 -12.69 8.73
CA VAL A 240 -8.22 -13.04 8.84
C VAL A 240 -7.94 -13.39 10.28
N GLU A 241 -7.51 -14.62 10.54
CA GLU A 241 -7.37 -15.16 11.89
C GLU A 241 -6.09 -15.99 12.00
N ILE A 242 -5.53 -16.09 13.21
CA ILE A 242 -4.43 -17.00 13.50
C ILE A 242 -4.98 -18.18 14.27
N LEU A 243 -5.08 -19.33 13.61
CA LEU A 243 -5.71 -20.53 14.16
C LEU A 243 -4.70 -21.70 14.23
N PRO A 244 -4.93 -22.71 15.09
CA PRO A 244 -4.08 -23.91 15.15
C PRO A 244 -3.99 -24.65 13.81
N HIS A 245 -2.78 -25.02 13.37
CA HIS A 245 -2.54 -25.80 12.13
C HIS A 245 -1.32 -26.71 12.24
N GLY A 246 -1.50 -27.89 12.86
CA GLY A 246 -0.41 -28.79 13.23
C GLY A 246 0.27 -28.33 14.52
N ASN A 247 1.61 -28.38 14.57
CA ASN A 247 2.40 -28.00 15.75
C ASN A 247 2.62 -26.48 15.90
N THR A 248 2.21 -25.68 14.92
CA THR A 248 2.35 -24.22 14.93
C THR A 248 1.07 -23.61 14.36
N PRO A 249 0.60 -22.46 14.86
CA PRO A 249 -0.53 -21.76 14.27
C PRO A 249 -0.26 -21.36 12.81
N ALA A 250 -1.32 -20.99 12.10
CA ALA A 250 -1.29 -20.50 10.74
C ALA A 250 -2.21 -19.29 10.60
N ILE A 251 -1.84 -18.41 9.67
CA ILE A 251 -2.77 -17.40 9.16
C ILE A 251 -3.85 -18.14 8.36
N CYS A 252 -5.10 -17.80 8.64
CA CYS A 252 -6.28 -18.38 8.03
C CYS A 252 -7.12 -17.27 7.40
N LEU A 253 -7.58 -17.52 6.19
CA LEU A 253 -8.61 -16.73 5.52
C LEU A 253 -9.92 -17.51 5.64
N ASN A 254 -10.95 -16.91 6.23
CA ASN A 254 -12.27 -17.53 6.40
C ASN A 254 -12.19 -18.88 7.15
N GLY A 255 -11.38 -18.94 8.20
CA GLY A 255 -11.14 -20.16 8.99
C GLY A 255 -10.28 -21.24 8.29
N THR A 256 -9.84 -21.01 7.05
CA THR A 256 -9.01 -21.96 6.28
C THR A 256 -7.55 -21.50 6.25
N PRO A 257 -6.56 -22.34 6.65
CA PRO A 257 -5.14 -21.99 6.58
C PRO A 257 -4.70 -21.63 5.16
N VAL A 258 -4.00 -20.51 5.01
CA VAL A 258 -3.45 -20.06 3.72
C VAL A 258 -1.93 -20.03 3.80
N PHE A 259 -1.26 -20.61 2.79
CA PHE A 259 0.17 -20.43 2.63
C PHE A 259 0.40 -19.13 1.84
N LEU A 260 1.12 -18.17 2.44
CA LEU A 260 1.37 -16.88 1.81
C LEU A 260 2.53 -17.00 0.82
N SER A 261 2.21 -17.20 -0.45
CA SER A 261 3.17 -17.16 -1.56
C SER A 261 3.26 -15.71 -2.02
N GLY A 262 4.22 -14.98 -1.45
CA GLY A 262 4.34 -13.53 -1.58
C GLY A 262 5.48 -13.05 -2.47
N VAL A 263 5.34 -11.82 -2.95
CA VAL A 263 6.38 -11.08 -3.66
C VAL A 263 6.42 -9.64 -3.16
N LEU A 264 7.62 -9.08 -3.04
CA LEU A 264 7.84 -7.70 -2.61
C LEU A 264 7.54 -6.74 -3.75
N ASP A 265 6.75 -5.69 -3.46
CA ASP A 265 6.36 -4.67 -4.42
C ASP A 265 6.80 -3.28 -3.92
N GLN A 266 7.81 -2.70 -4.57
CA GLN A 266 8.34 -1.36 -4.26
C GLN A 266 7.42 -0.24 -4.76
N GLY A 267 6.58 -0.50 -5.77
CA GLY A 267 5.73 0.52 -6.38
C GLY A 267 6.49 1.58 -7.18
N TYR A 268 7.62 1.22 -7.81
CA TYR A 268 8.39 2.15 -8.67
C TYR A 268 8.16 1.87 -10.15
N PHE A 269 8.03 2.91 -10.97
CA PHE A 269 7.84 2.83 -12.42
C PHE A 269 8.90 3.68 -13.15
N PRO A 270 9.44 3.22 -14.30
CA PRO A 270 10.57 3.88 -14.94
C PRO A 270 10.30 5.34 -15.31
N ASP A 271 9.12 5.62 -15.84
CA ASP A 271 8.81 6.96 -16.36
C ASP A 271 8.10 7.86 -15.34
N GLY A 272 7.29 7.28 -14.45
CA GLY A 272 6.46 8.00 -13.48
C GLY A 272 6.94 7.92 -12.03
N ILE A 273 8.01 7.18 -11.75
CA ILE A 273 8.60 6.92 -10.43
C ILE A 273 7.58 6.30 -9.46
N PHE A 274 6.68 7.06 -8.85
CA PHE A 274 5.67 6.50 -7.94
C PHE A 274 4.37 6.08 -8.61
N LEU A 275 4.12 6.50 -9.85
CA LEU A 275 2.89 6.15 -10.56
C LEU A 275 3.21 5.51 -11.91
N PRO A 276 2.41 4.53 -12.36
CA PRO A 276 2.43 4.14 -13.76
C PRO A 276 1.83 5.26 -14.63
N GLU A 277 2.19 5.29 -15.91
CA GLU A 277 1.56 6.20 -16.88
C GLU A 277 0.04 5.95 -16.97
N ASP A 278 -0.34 4.68 -16.94
CA ASP A 278 -1.70 4.16 -17.00
C ASP A 278 -2.06 3.44 -15.68
N PRO A 279 -3.07 3.90 -14.92
CA PRO A 279 -3.54 3.24 -13.70
C PRO A 279 -3.87 1.74 -13.87
N ALA A 280 -4.26 1.32 -15.08
CA ALA A 280 -4.54 -0.10 -15.35
C ALA A 280 -3.30 -0.99 -15.18
N GLU A 281 -2.10 -0.43 -15.15
CA GLU A 281 -0.86 -1.16 -14.87
C GLU A 281 -0.90 -1.85 -13.50
N PHE A 282 -1.56 -1.27 -12.49
CA PHE A 282 -1.72 -1.95 -11.19
C PHE A 282 -2.46 -3.29 -11.32
N ALA A 283 -3.54 -3.32 -12.11
CA ALA A 283 -4.27 -4.55 -12.39
C ALA A 283 -3.41 -5.55 -13.21
N ARG A 284 -2.61 -5.05 -14.16
CA ARG A 284 -1.68 -5.88 -14.95
C ARG A 284 -0.59 -6.49 -14.06
N ASP A 285 -0.02 -5.74 -13.12
CA ASP A 285 0.96 -6.25 -12.15
C ASP A 285 0.36 -7.32 -11.23
N VAL A 286 -0.87 -7.12 -10.74
CA VAL A 286 -1.59 -8.16 -9.98
C VAL A 286 -1.75 -9.43 -10.83
N GLN A 287 -2.19 -9.30 -12.08
CA GLN A 287 -2.36 -10.43 -12.99
C GLN A 287 -1.04 -11.16 -13.30
N ARG A 288 0.06 -10.42 -13.52
CA ARG A 288 1.40 -11.00 -13.71
C ARG A 288 1.81 -11.83 -12.49
N MET A 289 1.61 -11.32 -11.28
CA MET A 289 1.99 -12.04 -10.06
C MET A 289 1.11 -13.26 -9.81
N LYS A 290 -0.21 -13.17 -10.03
CA LYS A 290 -1.08 -14.36 -10.03
C LYS A 290 -0.66 -15.38 -11.09
N ALA A 291 -0.25 -14.92 -12.28
CA ALA A 291 0.23 -15.79 -13.33
C ALA A 291 1.52 -16.53 -12.94
N LEU A 292 2.36 -15.98 -12.06
CA LEU A 292 3.53 -16.68 -11.50
C LEU A 292 3.21 -17.57 -10.29
N GLY A 293 1.96 -17.61 -9.83
CA GLY A 293 1.53 -18.42 -8.68
C GLY A 293 1.64 -17.70 -7.33
N PHE A 294 1.86 -16.39 -7.31
CA PHE A 294 1.80 -15.60 -6.09
C PHE A 294 0.36 -15.25 -5.73
N ASN A 295 0.07 -15.23 -4.43
CA ASN A 295 -1.23 -14.86 -3.86
C ASN A 295 -1.14 -13.66 -2.91
N LEU A 296 0.06 -13.14 -2.65
CA LEU A 296 0.31 -11.99 -1.78
C LEU A 296 1.29 -10.99 -2.43
N LEU A 297 0.96 -9.69 -2.35
CA LEU A 297 1.90 -8.59 -2.53
C LEU A 297 2.25 -8.00 -1.16
N ARG A 298 3.54 -7.86 -0.86
CA ARG A 298 3.98 -7.01 0.26
C ARG A 298 4.31 -5.64 -0.29
N LYS A 299 3.42 -4.67 -0.07
CA LYS A 299 3.62 -3.28 -0.48
C LYS A 299 4.65 -2.66 0.46
N HIS A 300 5.84 -2.42 -0.07
CA HIS A 300 7.00 -2.10 0.74
C HIS A 300 7.12 -0.60 1.00
N ILE A 301 7.01 -0.22 2.28
CA ILE A 301 7.21 1.12 2.86
C ILE A 301 6.70 2.29 1.99
N LYS A 302 5.55 2.09 1.33
CA LYS A 302 4.87 3.06 0.45
C LYS A 302 3.36 2.84 0.57
N ILE A 303 2.57 3.88 0.37
CA ILE A 303 1.10 3.80 0.28
C ILE A 303 0.72 4.15 -1.16
N GLU A 304 0.12 3.22 -1.91
CA GLU A 304 -0.34 3.46 -3.27
C GLU A 304 -1.66 4.27 -3.31
N PRO A 305 -2.04 4.84 -4.47
CA PRO A 305 -3.42 5.29 -4.68
C PRO A 305 -4.44 4.16 -4.46
N GLU A 306 -5.66 4.49 -4.06
CA GLU A 306 -6.73 3.50 -3.80
C GLU A 306 -7.00 2.55 -5.00
N THR A 307 -6.74 3.00 -6.22
CA THR A 307 -6.83 2.19 -7.45
C THR A 307 -6.01 0.90 -7.37
N PHE A 308 -4.83 0.92 -6.75
CA PHE A 308 -4.01 -0.28 -6.56
C PHE A 308 -4.71 -1.30 -5.66
N TYR A 309 -5.19 -0.88 -4.50
CA TYR A 309 -5.88 -1.78 -3.57
C TYR A 309 -7.20 -2.27 -4.15
N PHE A 310 -7.92 -1.42 -4.87
CA PHE A 310 -9.13 -1.81 -5.59
C PHE A 310 -8.85 -2.87 -6.67
N ALA A 311 -7.73 -2.77 -7.38
CA ALA A 311 -7.30 -3.82 -8.31
C ALA A 311 -7.03 -5.14 -7.57
N CYS A 312 -6.37 -5.10 -6.41
CA CYS A 312 -6.13 -6.28 -5.58
C CYS A 312 -7.44 -6.89 -5.05
N ASP A 313 -8.37 -6.05 -4.61
CA ASP A 313 -9.69 -6.45 -4.10
C ASP A 313 -10.49 -7.20 -5.17
N ARG A 314 -10.53 -6.66 -6.39
CA ARG A 314 -11.27 -7.23 -7.53
C ARG A 314 -10.65 -8.48 -8.12
N LEU A 315 -9.32 -8.57 -8.10
CA LEU A 315 -8.59 -9.66 -8.75
C LEU A 315 -8.22 -10.78 -7.78
N GLY A 316 -8.49 -10.62 -6.48
CA GLY A 316 -8.18 -11.63 -5.47
C GLY A 316 -6.69 -11.75 -5.23
N MET A 317 -6.06 -10.67 -4.76
CA MET A 317 -4.67 -10.63 -4.34
C MET A 317 -4.61 -10.18 -2.88
N LEU A 318 -3.91 -10.93 -2.03
CA LEU A 318 -3.69 -10.52 -0.65
C LEU A 318 -2.63 -9.40 -0.61
N VAL A 319 -2.77 -8.46 0.31
CA VAL A 319 -1.82 -7.38 0.52
C VAL A 319 -1.33 -7.39 1.96
N MET A 320 -0.01 -7.40 2.13
CA MET A 320 0.66 -7.06 3.39
C MET A 320 1.19 -5.63 3.24
N GLN A 321 0.64 -4.70 4.01
CA GLN A 321 0.95 -3.28 3.89
C GLN A 321 2.01 -2.87 4.91
N ASP A 322 3.18 -2.43 4.45
CA ASP A 322 4.17 -1.86 5.35
C ASP A 322 3.81 -0.41 5.71
N MET A 323 4.04 -0.02 6.96
CA MET A 323 4.07 1.40 7.32
C MET A 323 5.28 2.06 6.67
N VAL A 324 5.12 3.31 6.21
CA VAL A 324 6.25 4.07 5.65
C VAL A 324 7.20 4.44 6.78
N ASN A 325 8.40 3.85 6.78
CA ASN A 325 9.38 4.09 7.84
C ASN A 325 10.02 5.49 7.71
N ASN A 326 10.39 6.07 8.85
CA ASN A 326 11.12 7.32 9.00
C ASN A 326 12.35 7.13 9.88
N GLY A 327 13.15 8.18 10.09
CA GLY A 327 14.35 8.13 10.88
C GLY A 327 15.56 7.56 10.14
N PRO A 328 16.75 7.59 10.78
CA PRO A 328 17.98 7.18 10.13
C PRO A 328 18.02 5.67 9.92
N TYR A 329 18.73 5.29 8.87
CA TYR A 329 19.06 3.92 8.52
C TYR A 329 20.55 3.82 8.25
N THR A 330 21.21 2.79 8.75
CA THR A 330 22.62 2.52 8.51
C THR A 330 22.81 1.08 8.04
N PHE A 331 23.29 0.91 6.81
CA PHE A 331 23.56 -0.40 6.21
C PHE A 331 24.37 -1.34 7.12
N PHE A 332 25.39 -0.81 7.80
CA PHE A 332 26.22 -1.63 8.68
C PHE A 332 25.43 -2.20 9.86
N THR A 333 24.70 -1.37 10.60
CA THR A 333 24.00 -1.79 11.82
C THR A 333 22.69 -2.50 11.54
N ASP A 334 22.00 -2.10 10.47
CA ASP A 334 20.63 -2.50 10.20
C ASP A 334 20.54 -3.64 9.17
N THR A 335 21.57 -3.81 8.32
CA THR A 335 21.65 -4.91 7.32
C THR A 335 22.80 -5.87 7.60
N ALA A 336 24.03 -5.36 7.65
CA ALA A 336 25.23 -6.21 7.62
C ALA A 336 25.40 -7.05 8.90
N LEU A 337 25.26 -6.42 10.07
CA LEU A 337 25.34 -7.13 11.36
C LEU A 337 24.22 -8.20 11.52
N PRO A 338 22.94 -7.90 11.25
CA PRO A 338 21.88 -8.91 11.26
C PRO A 338 22.11 -10.07 10.29
N THR A 339 22.63 -9.79 9.10
CA THR A 339 22.93 -10.81 8.07
C THR A 339 23.92 -11.87 8.57
N ILE A 340 24.91 -11.46 9.39
CA ILE A 340 25.87 -12.39 10.02
C ILE A 340 25.39 -12.97 11.36
N GLY A 341 24.12 -12.73 11.73
CA GLY A 341 23.48 -13.30 12.93
C GLY A 341 23.48 -12.41 14.17
N MET A 342 23.98 -11.17 14.09
CA MET A 342 23.97 -10.22 15.20
C MET A 342 22.65 -9.44 15.23
N LYS A 343 21.59 -10.08 15.75
CA LYS A 343 20.20 -9.55 15.74
C LYS A 343 19.72 -8.98 17.08
N LYS A 344 20.61 -8.71 18.04
CA LYS A 344 20.25 -8.14 19.34
C LYS A 344 20.53 -6.64 19.36
N ARG A 345 19.49 -5.83 19.56
CA ARG A 345 19.57 -4.37 19.63
C ARG A 345 18.58 -3.82 20.66
N PRO A 346 18.91 -2.74 21.39
CA PRO A 346 17.92 -2.01 22.18
C PRO A 346 16.80 -1.49 21.30
N ASP A 347 15.58 -1.42 21.84
CA ASP A 347 14.40 -0.88 21.13
C ASP A 347 14.03 0.53 21.62
N ARG A 348 14.55 0.90 22.79
CA ARG A 348 14.41 2.25 23.33
C ARG A 348 15.57 3.11 22.86
N PHE A 349 15.39 3.74 21.72
CA PHE A 349 16.33 4.74 21.22
C PHE A 349 15.85 6.16 21.57
N PRO A 350 16.78 7.09 21.86
CA PRO A 350 16.49 8.48 22.20
C PRO A 350 16.17 9.30 20.95
N TRP A 351 15.27 8.79 20.11
CA TRP A 351 14.79 9.50 18.95
C TRP A 351 13.96 10.71 19.35
N GLY A 352 13.99 11.76 18.52
CA GLY A 352 13.23 12.97 18.75
C GLY A 352 11.73 12.69 18.90
N LYS A 353 11.10 13.33 19.88
CA LYS A 353 9.66 13.18 20.18
C LYS A 353 8.80 13.43 18.93
N LYS A 354 9.09 14.51 18.20
CA LYS A 354 8.41 14.89 16.95
C LYS A 354 8.35 13.75 15.95
N ARG A 355 9.48 13.08 15.69
CA ARG A 355 9.55 11.96 14.73
C ARG A 355 8.68 10.78 15.13
N LYS A 356 8.72 10.41 16.40
CA LYS A 356 7.90 9.30 16.94
C LYS A 356 6.42 9.59 16.79
N GLU A 357 6.01 10.82 17.11
CA GLU A 357 4.63 11.29 16.97
C GLU A 357 4.17 11.31 15.52
N ILE A 358 5.02 11.79 14.59
CA ILE A 358 4.71 11.78 13.16
C ILE A 358 4.57 10.35 12.66
N PHE A 359 5.49 9.43 13.02
CA PHE A 359 5.41 8.04 12.59
C PHE A 359 4.12 7.36 13.06
N LEU A 360 3.78 7.50 14.35
CA LEU A 360 2.56 6.90 14.91
C LEU A 360 1.31 7.50 14.27
N ARG A 361 1.22 8.84 14.17
CA ARG A 361 0.09 9.50 13.49
C ARG A 361 -0.07 9.02 12.05
N HIS A 362 1.01 9.01 11.28
CA HIS A 362 0.98 8.55 9.89
C HIS A 362 0.57 7.08 9.78
N SER A 363 1.00 6.22 10.71
CA SER A 363 0.62 4.81 10.76
C SER A 363 -0.87 4.64 11.08
N GLU A 364 -1.39 5.39 12.07
CA GLU A 364 -2.82 5.40 12.40
C GLU A 364 -3.67 5.89 11.22
N ASP A 365 -3.25 6.95 10.55
CA ASP A 365 -3.94 7.50 9.40
C ASP A 365 -3.90 6.54 8.20
N THR A 366 -2.80 5.80 8.02
CA THR A 366 -2.70 4.71 7.03
C THR A 366 -3.74 3.63 7.27
N ILE A 367 -3.89 3.18 8.52
CA ILE A 367 -4.88 2.17 8.89
C ILE A 367 -6.29 2.68 8.61
N ARG A 368 -6.60 3.93 8.98
CA ARG A 368 -7.92 4.53 8.73
C ARG A 368 -8.21 4.68 7.25
N HIS A 369 -7.23 5.13 6.46
CA HIS A 369 -7.37 5.31 5.02
C HIS A 369 -7.65 4.00 4.31
N LEU A 370 -6.95 2.92 4.71
CA LEU A 370 -7.00 1.64 4.02
C LEU A 370 -7.95 0.61 4.66
N TYR A 371 -8.66 1.00 5.73
CA TYR A 371 -9.42 0.09 6.60
C TYR A 371 -10.43 -0.78 5.83
N ASN A 372 -11.06 -0.21 4.81
CA ASN A 372 -12.17 -0.88 4.11
C ASN A 372 -11.70 -1.86 3.03
N HIS A 373 -10.41 -1.91 2.66
CA HIS A 373 -9.92 -2.79 1.60
C HIS A 373 -9.84 -4.26 2.05
N PRO A 374 -10.63 -5.17 1.43
CA PRO A 374 -10.59 -6.60 1.73
C PRO A 374 -9.22 -7.26 1.52
N CYS A 375 -8.47 -6.85 0.50
CA CYS A 375 -7.19 -7.43 0.13
C CYS A 375 -6.15 -7.32 1.25
N ILE A 376 -6.20 -6.26 2.06
CA ILE A 376 -5.22 -6.05 3.13
C ILE A 376 -5.49 -7.05 4.26
N VAL A 377 -4.57 -7.98 4.43
CA VAL A 377 -4.67 -9.06 5.43
C VAL A 377 -3.70 -8.88 6.60
N GLY A 378 -2.67 -8.05 6.44
CA GLY A 378 -1.74 -7.75 7.51
C GLY A 378 -0.91 -6.51 7.29
N TYR A 379 -0.25 -6.08 8.36
CA TYR A 379 0.60 -4.90 8.38
C TYR A 379 2.01 -5.21 8.89
N THR A 380 2.99 -4.49 8.35
CA THR A 380 4.36 -4.44 8.90
C THR A 380 4.61 -3.09 9.53
N ILE A 381 5.05 -3.01 10.78
CA ILE A 381 5.34 -1.72 11.44
C ILE A 381 6.74 -1.23 11.06
N PHE A 382 7.77 -2.02 11.36
CA PHE A 382 9.16 -1.67 11.05
C PHE A 382 9.81 -2.70 10.15
N ASN A 383 10.44 -2.24 9.07
CA ASN A 383 11.25 -3.07 8.21
C ASN A 383 12.73 -3.02 8.64
N GLU A 384 13.35 -4.17 8.90
CA GLU A 384 14.79 -4.29 9.17
C GLU A 384 15.32 -3.39 10.31
N GLY A 385 14.43 -3.03 11.23
CA GLY A 385 14.73 -2.11 12.32
C GLY A 385 14.91 -0.65 11.91
N TRP A 386 14.53 -0.28 10.70
CA TRP A 386 14.58 1.10 10.22
C TRP A 386 13.71 2.00 11.07
N GLY A 387 14.35 2.98 11.71
CA GLY A 387 13.64 3.96 12.52
C GLY A 387 13.02 3.39 13.79
N GLN A 388 13.15 2.08 14.03
CA GLN A 388 12.45 1.31 15.05
C GLN A 388 12.57 1.95 16.43
N PHE A 389 11.44 2.00 17.13
CA PHE A 389 11.34 2.47 18.50
C PHE A 389 10.12 1.88 19.18
N ASP A 390 10.24 1.60 20.49
CA ASP A 390 9.12 1.22 21.36
C ASP A 390 8.13 0.27 20.65
N SER A 391 8.66 -0.75 19.96
CA SER A 391 7.94 -1.54 18.96
C SER A 391 6.79 -2.35 19.55
N ASP A 392 6.95 -2.87 20.77
CA ASP A 392 5.87 -3.53 21.53
C ASP A 392 4.69 -2.54 21.79
N GLN A 393 5.00 -1.28 22.10
CA GLN A 393 3.98 -0.23 22.31
C GLN A 393 3.32 0.18 20.99
N CYS A 394 4.11 0.34 19.92
CA CYS A 394 3.58 0.63 18.59
C CYS A 394 2.64 -0.49 18.14
N TYR A 395 3.03 -1.76 18.33
CA TYR A 395 2.18 -2.91 18.06
C TYR A 395 0.87 -2.85 18.84
N ALA A 396 0.91 -2.63 20.16
CA ALA A 396 -0.29 -2.59 20.98
C ALA A 396 -1.28 -1.49 20.54
N VAL A 397 -0.77 -0.30 20.23
CA VAL A 397 -1.59 0.84 19.77
C VAL A 397 -2.20 0.56 18.40
N LEU A 398 -1.39 0.18 17.42
CA LEU A 398 -1.85 0.01 16.04
C LEU A 398 -2.76 -1.21 15.89
N LYS A 399 -2.46 -2.32 16.58
CA LYS A 399 -3.33 -3.50 16.59
C LYS A 399 -4.67 -3.25 17.28
N ALA A 400 -4.72 -2.39 18.31
CA ALA A 400 -6.00 -2.01 18.91
C ALA A 400 -6.87 -1.18 17.95
N LEU A 401 -6.24 -0.41 17.04
CA LEU A 401 -6.96 0.34 16.02
C LEU A 401 -7.55 -0.57 14.93
N ASP A 402 -6.85 -1.67 14.60
CA ASP A 402 -7.35 -2.68 13.67
C ASP A 402 -6.98 -4.12 14.08
N PRO A 403 -7.87 -4.79 14.84
CA PRO A 403 -7.66 -6.17 15.27
C PRO A 403 -8.05 -7.20 14.22
N THR A 404 -8.52 -6.78 13.03
CA THR A 404 -9.12 -7.66 12.01
C THR A 404 -8.08 -8.27 11.05
N ARG A 405 -6.80 -7.98 11.29
CA ARG A 405 -5.64 -8.30 10.45
C ARG A 405 -4.49 -8.79 11.33
N PHE A 406 -3.53 -9.49 10.73
CA PHE A 406 -2.30 -9.88 11.45
C PHE A 406 -1.24 -8.77 11.40
N TRP A 407 -0.33 -8.78 12.36
CA TRP A 407 0.69 -7.73 12.52
C TRP A 407 2.10 -8.30 12.65
N ASP A 408 2.99 -7.88 11.76
CA ASP A 408 4.44 -8.04 11.88
C ASP A 408 5.07 -6.78 12.47
N ALA A 409 5.42 -6.81 13.75
CA ALA A 409 5.93 -5.61 14.43
C ALA A 409 7.33 -5.20 13.92
N THR A 410 8.19 -6.17 13.61
CA THR A 410 9.59 -5.94 13.24
C THR A 410 10.02 -7.00 12.24
N SER A 411 9.87 -6.69 10.94
CA SER A 411 10.20 -7.63 9.88
C SER A 411 11.70 -7.89 9.79
N GLY A 412 12.06 -9.17 9.66
CA GLY A 412 13.43 -9.65 9.41
C GLY A 412 14.34 -9.75 10.63
N TRP A 413 14.46 -8.68 11.43
CA TRP A 413 15.38 -8.63 12.56
C TRP A 413 14.87 -7.80 13.75
N PHE A 414 15.59 -7.92 14.88
CA PHE A 414 15.38 -7.16 16.12
C PHE A 414 14.02 -7.36 16.79
N ILE A 415 13.47 -8.58 16.66
CA ILE A 415 12.20 -8.96 17.28
C ILE A 415 12.16 -8.68 18.77
N ARG A 416 11.01 -8.16 19.20
CA ARG A 416 10.66 -7.90 20.60
C ARG A 416 9.64 -8.91 21.10
N HIS A 417 8.90 -8.56 22.16
CA HIS A 417 7.99 -9.50 22.76
C HIS A 417 6.72 -9.66 21.90
N ASP A 418 6.16 -8.55 21.44
CA ASP A 418 4.85 -8.49 20.80
C ASP A 418 4.98 -8.46 19.27
N SER A 419 4.39 -9.47 18.63
CA SER A 419 4.17 -9.60 17.18
C SER A 419 3.29 -10.82 16.95
N ASP A 420 2.44 -10.81 15.92
CA ASP A 420 1.69 -12.00 15.52
C ASP A 420 2.56 -13.03 14.81
N LEU A 421 3.62 -12.55 14.13
CA LEU A 421 4.51 -13.36 13.32
C LEU A 421 5.93 -13.38 13.87
N GLN A 422 6.61 -14.49 13.62
CA GLN A 422 8.06 -14.52 13.58
C GLN A 422 8.51 -14.28 12.14
N SER A 423 9.34 -13.26 11.92
CA SER A 423 9.68 -12.74 10.61
C SER A 423 11.19 -12.82 10.38
N GLU A 424 11.63 -13.34 9.23
CA GLU A 424 13.05 -13.53 8.90
C GLU A 424 13.35 -13.05 7.47
N HIS A 425 14.50 -12.41 7.29
CA HIS A 425 15.04 -12.03 5.98
C HIS A 425 16.26 -12.91 5.67
N ILE A 426 16.27 -13.61 4.54
CA ILE A 426 17.37 -14.51 4.15
C ILE A 426 17.66 -14.41 2.65
N TYR A 427 18.82 -13.82 2.34
CA TYR A 427 19.25 -13.54 0.96
C TYR A 427 20.38 -14.44 0.46
N PHE A 428 21.38 -14.72 1.30
CA PHE A 428 22.68 -15.27 0.82
C PHE A 428 22.90 -16.75 1.09
N ARG A 429 21.97 -17.44 1.76
CA ARG A 429 22.10 -18.86 2.11
C ARG A 429 20.74 -19.53 2.23
N ASN A 430 20.65 -20.79 1.81
CA ASN A 430 19.48 -21.61 2.12
C ASN A 430 19.63 -22.19 3.53
N THR A 431 18.67 -21.95 4.41
CA THR A 431 18.70 -22.48 5.78
C THR A 431 17.30 -22.90 6.19
N VAL A 432 17.16 -24.11 6.72
CA VAL A 432 15.87 -24.59 7.25
C VAL A 432 15.51 -23.80 8.51
N LEU A 433 14.38 -23.11 8.45
CA LEU A 433 13.87 -22.27 9.50
C LEU A 433 13.01 -23.07 10.49
N LYS A 434 12.96 -22.60 11.74
CA LYS A 434 12.19 -23.24 12.81
C LYS A 434 11.48 -22.21 13.67
N SER A 435 10.16 -22.33 13.76
CA SER A 435 9.32 -21.45 14.58
C SER A 435 9.59 -21.60 16.06
N GLY A 436 9.58 -20.48 16.77
CA GLY A 436 9.52 -20.40 18.23
C GLY A 436 8.11 -20.51 18.82
N GLY A 437 7.13 -21.05 18.07
CA GLY A 437 5.74 -21.23 18.49
C GLY A 437 4.73 -20.26 17.86
N ARG A 438 5.19 -19.30 17.06
CA ARG A 438 4.34 -18.37 16.26
C ARG A 438 4.32 -18.78 14.78
N PRO A 439 3.30 -18.41 13.98
CA PRO A 439 3.43 -18.52 12.54
C PRO A 439 4.71 -17.82 12.07
N MET A 440 5.50 -18.49 11.23
CA MET A 440 6.74 -17.93 10.72
C MET A 440 6.59 -17.50 9.27
N LEU A 441 6.98 -16.28 8.97
CA LEU A 441 7.06 -15.73 7.64
C LEU A 441 8.52 -15.49 7.26
N LEU A 442 8.95 -16.05 6.13
CA LEU A 442 10.19 -15.60 5.49
C LEU A 442 9.85 -14.34 4.68
N SER A 443 9.85 -13.19 5.35
CA SER A 443 9.25 -11.95 4.86
C SER A 443 10.08 -11.20 3.83
N GLU A 444 11.30 -11.66 3.55
CA GLU A 444 12.13 -11.27 2.40
C GLU A 444 13.15 -12.38 2.11
N CYS A 445 13.24 -12.82 0.85
CA CYS A 445 14.19 -13.82 0.40
C CYS A 445 14.45 -13.79 -1.10
N GLY A 446 15.44 -14.55 -1.55
CA GLY A 446 15.78 -14.64 -2.97
C GLY A 446 16.51 -13.39 -3.44
N GLY A 447 15.99 -12.69 -4.45
CA GLY A 447 16.63 -11.48 -4.94
C GLY A 447 17.77 -11.71 -5.93
N PHE A 448 17.75 -12.80 -6.68
CA PHE A 448 18.78 -13.07 -7.70
C PHE A 448 18.61 -12.13 -8.90
N ALA A 449 19.69 -11.47 -9.30
CA ALA A 449 19.73 -10.60 -10.47
C ALA A 449 19.84 -11.40 -11.77
N ARG A 450 19.03 -11.03 -12.77
CA ARG A 450 19.24 -11.42 -14.17
C ARG A 450 19.28 -10.14 -15.01
N PRO A 451 20.47 -9.64 -15.39
CA PRO A 451 20.56 -8.46 -16.24
C PRO A 451 19.95 -8.73 -17.63
N MET A 452 19.17 -7.79 -18.16
CA MET A 452 18.65 -7.81 -19.53
C MET A 452 19.00 -6.48 -20.20
N GLU A 453 20.02 -6.47 -21.06
CA GLU A 453 20.73 -5.25 -21.52
C GLU A 453 19.79 -4.12 -22.00
N ASN A 454 18.71 -4.44 -22.71
CA ASN A 454 17.78 -3.44 -23.26
C ASN A 454 16.77 -2.88 -22.24
N HIS A 455 16.79 -3.36 -20.99
CA HIS A 455 15.85 -2.98 -19.94
C HIS A 455 16.55 -2.49 -18.66
N LEU A 456 17.86 -2.32 -18.69
CA LEU A 456 18.63 -1.80 -17.56
C LEU A 456 18.51 -0.28 -17.48
N SER A 457 18.42 0.25 -16.27
CA SER A 457 18.64 1.68 -16.04
C SER A 457 20.13 2.03 -16.20
N ASP A 458 20.42 3.32 -16.27
CA ASP A 458 21.76 3.89 -16.26
C ASP A 458 22.46 3.77 -14.90
N LYS A 459 21.75 3.33 -13.85
CA LYS A 459 22.28 3.21 -12.49
C LYS A 459 23.11 1.93 -12.31
N LYS A 460 24.04 1.96 -11.35
CA LYS A 460 24.87 0.82 -10.99
C LYS A 460 24.00 -0.37 -10.57
N GLN A 461 24.21 -1.51 -11.23
CA GLN A 461 23.39 -2.70 -11.02
C GLN A 461 23.72 -3.42 -9.71
N TYR A 462 22.70 -3.95 -9.06
CA TYR A 462 22.74 -4.63 -7.78
C TYR A 462 21.69 -5.75 -7.70
N GLY A 463 22.02 -6.82 -6.98
CA GLY A 463 21.14 -7.93 -6.61
C GLY A 463 21.86 -8.93 -5.70
N TYR A 464 21.12 -9.90 -5.17
CA TYR A 464 21.58 -10.87 -4.15
C TYR A 464 22.10 -12.17 -4.79
N GLY A 465 23.00 -12.01 -5.77
CA GLY A 465 23.50 -13.09 -6.64
C GLY A 465 23.11 -12.83 -8.10
N THR A 466 23.70 -13.58 -9.04
CA THR A 466 23.51 -13.33 -10.49
C THR A 466 23.17 -14.62 -11.23
N ALA A 467 22.24 -14.54 -12.18
CA ALA A 467 21.90 -15.56 -13.15
C ALA A 467 22.02 -14.97 -14.57
N ALA A 468 22.61 -15.75 -15.49
CA ALA A 468 22.83 -15.30 -16.86
C ALA A 468 21.61 -15.52 -17.78
N THR A 469 20.76 -16.49 -17.46
CA THR A 469 19.64 -16.92 -18.30
C THR A 469 18.36 -17.03 -17.48
N GLU A 470 17.21 -17.08 -18.16
CA GLU A 470 15.92 -17.40 -17.55
C GLU A 470 15.95 -18.73 -16.80
N GLU A 471 16.54 -19.75 -17.43
CA GLU A 471 16.70 -21.09 -16.86
C GLU A 471 17.50 -21.04 -15.55
N ALA A 472 18.68 -20.38 -15.56
CA ALA A 472 19.51 -20.27 -14.36
C ALA A 472 18.84 -19.49 -13.23
N LEU A 473 18.09 -18.42 -13.55
CA LEU A 473 17.34 -17.68 -12.53
C LEU A 473 16.26 -18.57 -11.91
N THR A 474 15.51 -19.28 -12.75
CA THR A 474 14.45 -20.18 -12.30
C THR A 474 15.03 -21.35 -11.48
N ASP A 475 16.18 -21.89 -11.87
CA ASP A 475 16.91 -22.94 -11.14
C ASP A 475 17.30 -22.49 -9.74
N HIS A 476 17.80 -21.26 -9.57
CA HIS A 476 18.14 -20.71 -8.26
C HIS A 476 16.90 -20.59 -7.36
N ILE A 477 15.77 -20.12 -7.91
CA ILE A 477 14.51 -20.01 -7.16
C ILE A 477 13.98 -21.40 -6.77
N GLU A 478 14.09 -22.38 -7.67
CA GLU A 478 13.69 -23.77 -7.40
C GLU A 478 14.58 -24.44 -6.36
N GLN A 479 15.89 -24.17 -6.40
CA GLN A 479 16.82 -24.59 -5.37
C GLN A 479 16.44 -24.01 -4.00
N MET A 480 16.14 -22.71 -3.93
CA MET A 480 15.66 -22.05 -2.72
C MET A 480 14.39 -22.72 -2.17
N HIS A 481 13.43 -23.04 -3.03
CA HIS A 481 12.21 -23.74 -2.61
C HIS A 481 12.51 -25.13 -2.03
N ARG A 482 13.35 -25.90 -2.72
CA ARG A 482 13.71 -27.28 -2.34
C ARG A 482 14.50 -27.34 -1.03
N GLU A 483 15.42 -26.40 -0.84
CA GLU A 483 16.39 -26.46 0.27
C GLU A 483 15.98 -25.64 1.49
N MET A 484 15.15 -24.61 1.31
CA MET A 484 14.74 -23.71 2.39
C MET A 484 13.22 -23.71 2.62
N ILE A 485 12.40 -23.43 1.61
CA ILE A 485 10.95 -23.25 1.81
C ILE A 485 10.27 -24.57 2.23
N LEU A 486 10.34 -25.60 1.39
CA LEU A 486 9.64 -26.87 1.62
C LEU A 486 10.07 -27.56 2.92
N PRO A 487 11.37 -27.64 3.29
CA PRO A 487 11.79 -28.24 4.54
C PRO A 487 11.41 -27.43 5.78
N SER A 488 11.16 -26.11 5.65
CA SER A 488 10.77 -25.24 6.77
C SER A 488 9.28 -25.28 7.09
N ILE A 489 8.43 -25.66 6.13
CA ILE A 489 6.97 -25.76 6.30
C ILE A 489 6.58 -26.64 7.51
N PRO A 490 7.09 -27.88 7.68
CA PRO A 490 6.82 -28.70 8.85
C PRO A 490 7.24 -28.06 10.19
N HIS A 491 8.12 -27.07 10.15
CA HIS A 491 8.67 -26.38 11.32
C HIS A 491 8.04 -25.00 11.57
N GLY A 492 6.90 -24.71 10.93
CA GLY A 492 6.08 -23.54 11.25
C GLY A 492 6.09 -22.44 10.19
N LEU A 493 6.85 -22.58 9.10
CA LEU A 493 6.79 -21.64 7.97
C LEU A 493 5.37 -21.64 7.36
N CYS A 494 4.76 -20.45 7.27
CA CYS A 494 3.43 -20.23 6.72
C CYS A 494 3.43 -19.33 5.47
N GLY A 495 4.59 -18.90 5.00
CA GLY A 495 4.73 -18.17 3.76
C GLY A 495 6.16 -17.72 3.49
N TYR A 496 6.36 -17.16 2.31
CA TYR A 496 7.59 -16.48 1.93
C TYR A 496 7.27 -15.25 1.07
N ILE A 497 8.20 -14.29 1.02
CA ILE A 497 8.10 -13.12 0.15
C ILE A 497 9.38 -13.05 -0.67
N TYR A 498 9.26 -13.27 -1.98
CA TYR A 498 10.38 -13.15 -2.90
C TYR A 498 10.65 -11.68 -3.22
N THR A 499 11.90 -11.25 -3.12
CA THR A 499 12.36 -9.94 -3.58
C THR A 499 12.74 -10.08 -5.05
N GLN A 500 12.05 -9.48 -6.03
CA GLN A 500 10.87 -8.61 -5.98
C GLN A 500 10.06 -8.67 -7.29
N LEU A 501 8.94 -7.95 -7.39
CA LEU A 501 8.01 -7.98 -8.53
C LEU A 501 8.69 -7.60 -9.86
N SER A 502 9.30 -6.42 -9.89
CA SER A 502 10.03 -5.89 -11.05
C SER A 502 11.40 -5.40 -10.62
N ASP A 503 12.29 -5.25 -11.59
CA ASP A 503 13.50 -4.47 -11.39
C ASP A 503 13.11 -3.04 -10.97
N VAL A 504 13.96 -2.39 -10.18
CA VAL A 504 13.77 -1.02 -9.73
C VAL A 504 15.10 -0.28 -9.83
N GLU A 505 15.21 0.55 -10.86
CA GLU A 505 16.40 1.33 -11.13
C GLU A 505 17.68 0.47 -11.17
N GLY A 506 18.58 0.60 -10.18
CA GLY A 506 19.80 -0.19 -10.07
C GLY A 506 19.60 -1.57 -9.45
N GLU A 507 18.48 -1.83 -8.79
CA GLU A 507 18.18 -3.12 -8.18
C GLU A 507 17.45 -4.03 -9.18
N ILE A 508 18.17 -5.00 -9.77
CA ILE A 508 17.76 -5.74 -10.97
C ILE A 508 17.40 -7.22 -10.69
N ASN A 509 16.86 -7.45 -9.50
CA ASN A 509 16.45 -8.75 -8.97
C ASN A 509 14.94 -9.01 -9.07
N GLY A 510 14.23 -8.25 -9.89
CA GLY A 510 12.82 -8.43 -10.19
C GLY A 510 12.53 -9.69 -10.99
N LEU A 511 11.28 -10.18 -10.87
CA LEU A 511 10.72 -11.22 -11.72
C LEU A 511 10.29 -10.69 -13.09
N TYR A 512 10.10 -9.39 -13.21
CA TYR A 512 9.93 -8.66 -14.46
C TYR A 512 11.00 -7.57 -14.61
N THR A 513 11.25 -7.13 -15.83
CA THR A 513 12.06 -5.94 -16.11
C THR A 513 11.41 -4.66 -15.55
N TYR A 514 12.16 -3.57 -15.44
CA TYR A 514 11.67 -2.34 -14.79
C TYR A 514 10.47 -1.72 -15.54
N ASP A 515 10.42 -1.86 -16.85
CA ASP A 515 9.30 -1.46 -17.72
C ASP A 515 8.16 -2.50 -17.78
N ARG A 516 8.27 -3.62 -17.04
CA ARG A 516 7.32 -4.75 -17.04
C ARG A 516 7.09 -5.40 -18.41
N SER A 517 8.00 -5.18 -19.37
CA SER A 517 7.85 -5.71 -20.72
C SER A 517 8.21 -7.19 -20.81
N GLU A 518 9.22 -7.64 -20.06
CA GLU A 518 9.74 -9.00 -20.13
C GLU A 518 9.63 -9.72 -18.78
N CYS A 519 9.15 -10.97 -18.81
CA CYS A 519 9.20 -11.86 -17.67
C CYS A 519 10.58 -12.53 -17.60
N LYS A 520 11.19 -12.57 -16.41
CA LYS A 520 12.57 -13.01 -16.24
C LYS A 520 12.70 -14.49 -15.88
N VAL A 521 11.58 -15.18 -15.66
CA VAL A 521 11.50 -16.55 -15.12
C VAL A 521 10.52 -17.42 -15.92
N ASP A 522 10.67 -18.73 -15.83
CA ASP A 522 9.72 -19.68 -16.40
C ASP A 522 8.42 -19.72 -15.57
N VAL A 523 7.32 -19.28 -16.20
CA VAL A 523 6.00 -19.16 -15.57
C VAL A 523 5.46 -20.51 -15.07
N GLU A 524 5.65 -21.60 -15.83
CA GLU A 524 5.10 -22.91 -15.46
C GLU A 524 5.85 -23.49 -14.26
N ARG A 525 7.18 -23.34 -14.23
CA ARG A 525 8.01 -23.77 -13.10
C ARG A 525 7.68 -22.97 -11.84
N MET A 526 7.49 -21.66 -11.95
CA MET A 526 7.04 -20.82 -10.83
C MET A 526 5.71 -21.30 -10.24
N ARG A 527 4.70 -21.55 -11.09
CA ARG A 527 3.40 -22.11 -10.64
C ARG A 527 3.56 -23.47 -9.95
N LYS A 528 4.38 -24.37 -10.50
CA LYS A 528 4.63 -25.69 -9.90
C LYS A 528 5.23 -25.58 -8.49
N MET A 529 6.14 -24.63 -8.29
CA MET A 529 6.74 -24.35 -6.97
C MET A 529 5.70 -23.84 -5.96
N ALA A 530 4.92 -22.82 -6.33
CA ALA A 530 3.88 -22.27 -5.47
C ALA A 530 2.86 -23.34 -5.04
N GLN A 531 2.32 -24.11 -6.00
CA GLN A 531 1.41 -25.21 -5.71
C GLN A 531 2.08 -26.32 -4.87
N GLY A 532 3.38 -26.55 -5.06
CA GLY A 532 4.17 -27.48 -4.26
C GLY A 532 4.20 -27.07 -2.79
N ALA A 533 4.45 -25.80 -2.53
CA ALA A 533 4.46 -25.22 -1.18
C ALA A 533 3.07 -25.27 -0.53
N GLU A 534 2.01 -24.90 -1.25
CA GLU A 534 0.62 -25.00 -0.78
C GLU A 534 0.24 -26.43 -0.41
N ARG A 535 0.55 -27.41 -1.27
CA ARG A 535 0.30 -28.83 -0.96
C ARG A 535 1.08 -29.32 0.24
N ALA A 536 2.34 -28.90 0.38
CA ALA A 536 3.15 -29.24 1.55
C ALA A 536 2.58 -28.63 2.84
N PHE A 537 2.12 -27.38 2.77
CA PHE A 537 1.50 -26.67 3.88
C PHE A 537 0.15 -27.27 4.29
N ALA A 538 -0.70 -27.64 3.35
CA ALA A 538 -1.96 -28.32 3.63
C ALA A 538 -1.74 -29.67 4.35
N ARG A 539 -0.72 -30.43 3.94
CA ARG A 539 -0.35 -31.72 4.57
C ARG A 539 0.26 -31.55 5.98
N ARG A 540 0.70 -30.35 6.35
CA ARG A 540 1.31 -30.08 7.67
C ARG A 540 0.38 -30.48 8.83
N ALA A 541 -0.93 -30.22 8.70
CA ALA A 541 -1.92 -30.58 9.71
C ALA A 541 -2.02 -32.09 10.00
N GLN A 542 -1.64 -32.93 9.04
CA GLN A 542 -1.87 -34.38 9.08
C GLN A 542 -0.71 -35.16 9.73
N ARG A 543 0.44 -34.51 9.96
CA ARG A 543 1.60 -35.11 10.62
C ARG A 543 1.47 -34.92 12.13
N LYS A 544 0.76 -35.83 12.81
CA LYS A 544 0.80 -35.99 14.27
C LYS A 544 1.87 -36.99 14.68
#